data_AF-A0A832VN01-F1
#
_entry.id   AF-A0A832VN01-F1
#
_cell.length_a   1.000
_cell.length_b   1.000
_cell.length_c   1.000
_cell.angle_alpha   90.00
_cell.angle_beta   90.00
_cell.angle_gamma   90.00
#
_symmetry.space_group_name_H-M   'P 1'
#
loop_
_entity.id
_entity.type
_entity.pdbx_description
1 polymer ?
#
loop_
_entity_poly.entity_id
_entity_poly.type
_entity_poly.pdbx_seq_one_letter_code
_entity_poly.pdbx_strand_id
1 'polypeptide(L)'
;PLSLVEQAEAFTAPRGHMEMGGLMIGHVDEQGRNVCAVGIFPEQIQATPGYCEFDGKWMAICAAAADYANTQIEGGSEDTPNLRVIGWIHTHPGLGLFLSGIDIKTYEDNLNMTMDGRFVAVVVDPLEGDNGVFVSPDEPHSYSSASGAVSMDDKLKARYLAFLQRMEEVRESQGRDALPFILCGDLRMEHVSNGNADDFLESYLKSIQKIRKELKIRMENSKRDALRIDELGVRVGQTDSSVRTLRDDTVSMNREINARLDKMERKFADSIKSLTEMFEAKISEMEERLGNSLEGNDAEDGVASAKIDLTVHYKALGCSEAEG
;
A
#
# COMPACT_ATOMS: atom_id res chain seq x y z
N PRO A 1 2.25 -31.22 -8.65
CA PRO A 1 3.64 -30.89 -9.01
C PRO A 1 3.83 -29.37 -8.96
N LEU A 2 5.05 -28.90 -8.69
CA LEU A 2 5.34 -27.47 -8.63
C LEU A 2 5.11 -26.78 -9.99
N SER A 3 5.37 -27.50 -11.09
CA SER A 3 5.16 -27.04 -12.47
C SER A 3 3.73 -26.58 -12.77
N LEU A 4 2.71 -27.18 -12.13
CA LEU A 4 1.32 -26.73 -12.27
C LEU A 4 1.10 -25.37 -11.61
N VAL A 5 1.68 -25.18 -10.43
CA VAL A 5 1.59 -23.92 -9.68
C VAL A 5 2.31 -22.81 -10.44
N GLU A 6 3.55 -23.06 -10.90
CA GLU A 6 4.31 -22.11 -11.73
C GLU A 6 3.53 -21.71 -12.99
N GLN A 7 2.84 -22.66 -13.62
CA GLN A 7 2.02 -22.37 -14.80
C GLN A 7 0.79 -21.53 -14.46
N ALA A 8 0.12 -21.83 -13.34
CA ALA A 8 -0.99 -21.04 -12.85
C ALA A 8 -0.54 -19.61 -12.48
N GLU A 9 0.60 -19.44 -11.82
CA GLU A 9 1.18 -18.14 -11.50
C GLU A 9 1.49 -17.34 -12.77
N ALA A 10 2.14 -17.93 -13.76
CA ALA A 10 2.48 -17.25 -15.01
C ALA A 10 1.23 -16.75 -15.76
N PHE A 11 0.13 -17.51 -15.69
CA PHE A 11 -1.13 -17.11 -16.29
C PHE A 11 -1.85 -16.01 -15.48
N THR A 12 -1.84 -16.10 -14.15
CA THR A 12 -2.70 -15.28 -13.29
C THR A 12 -2.01 -14.01 -12.77
N ALA A 13 -0.69 -14.01 -12.54
CA ALA A 13 0.06 -12.85 -12.05
C ALA A 13 -0.16 -11.56 -12.89
N PRO A 14 -0.24 -11.60 -14.23
CA PRO A 14 -0.49 -10.40 -15.04
C PRO A 14 -1.84 -9.73 -14.79
N ARG A 15 -2.77 -10.43 -14.16
CA ARG A 15 -4.12 -9.95 -13.83
C ARG A 15 -4.15 -9.16 -12.52
N GLY A 16 -3.02 -9.05 -11.83
CA GLY A 16 -2.87 -8.24 -10.62
C GLY A 16 -3.68 -8.84 -9.49
N HIS A 17 -4.59 -8.05 -8.92
CA HIS A 17 -5.39 -8.46 -7.77
C HIS A 17 -6.66 -9.26 -8.11
N MET A 18 -6.90 -9.62 -9.38
CA MET A 18 -8.12 -10.35 -9.75
C MET A 18 -7.98 -11.85 -9.51
N GLU A 19 -8.94 -12.45 -8.81
CA GLU A 19 -9.01 -13.89 -8.65
C GLU A 19 -9.40 -14.60 -9.96
N MET A 20 -8.92 -15.82 -10.12
CA MET A 20 -9.16 -16.69 -11.27
C MET A 20 -9.38 -18.11 -10.78
N GLY A 21 -10.39 -18.80 -11.31
CA GLY A 21 -10.70 -20.19 -11.01
C GLY A 21 -10.46 -21.14 -12.19
N GLY A 22 -10.11 -22.38 -11.88
CA GLY A 22 -9.83 -23.42 -12.84
C GLY A 22 -10.07 -24.83 -12.29
N LEU A 23 -9.94 -25.82 -13.16
CA LEU A 23 -10.15 -27.22 -12.83
C LEU A 23 -8.83 -28.00 -12.92
N MET A 24 -8.66 -28.97 -12.04
CA MET A 24 -7.51 -29.86 -12.03
C MET A 24 -7.90 -31.29 -12.36
N ILE A 25 -7.11 -31.89 -13.23
CA ILE A 25 -7.28 -33.26 -13.69
C ILE A 25 -6.12 -34.10 -13.19
N GLY A 26 -6.49 -35.26 -12.71
CA GLY A 26 -5.65 -36.08 -11.88
C GLY A 26 -6.10 -37.52 -11.81
N HIS A 27 -5.41 -38.28 -10.96
CA HIS A 27 -5.76 -39.65 -10.64
C HIS A 27 -5.53 -39.90 -9.15
N VAL A 28 -6.07 -41.01 -8.64
CA VAL A 28 -5.71 -41.52 -7.32
C VAL A 28 -4.62 -42.57 -7.52
N ASP A 29 -3.48 -42.40 -6.85
CA ASP A 29 -2.38 -43.36 -6.96
C ASP A 29 -2.62 -44.64 -6.13
N GLU A 30 -1.71 -45.62 -6.26
CA GLU A 30 -1.79 -46.90 -5.54
C GLU A 30 -1.77 -46.74 -4.00
N GLN A 31 -1.24 -45.62 -3.50
CA GLN A 31 -1.18 -45.31 -2.07
C GLN A 31 -2.46 -44.58 -1.60
N GLY A 32 -3.42 -44.35 -2.51
CA GLY A 32 -4.63 -43.63 -2.22
C GLY A 32 -4.39 -42.12 -2.05
N ARG A 33 -3.40 -41.54 -2.71
CA ARG A 33 -3.16 -40.08 -2.70
C ARG A 33 -3.81 -39.45 -3.94
N ASN A 34 -4.36 -38.25 -3.78
CA ASN A 34 -4.88 -37.47 -4.89
C ASN A 34 -3.71 -36.81 -5.63
N VAL A 35 -3.51 -37.15 -6.90
CA VAL A 35 -2.43 -36.62 -7.73
C VAL A 35 -3.01 -35.73 -8.81
N CYS A 36 -2.72 -34.42 -8.74
CA CYS A 36 -3.03 -33.46 -9.80
C CYS A 36 -1.85 -33.41 -10.78
N ALA A 37 -2.11 -33.48 -12.09
CA ALA A 37 -1.04 -33.49 -13.09
C ALA A 37 -1.23 -32.47 -14.21
N VAL A 38 -2.47 -32.25 -14.63
CA VAL A 38 -2.86 -31.29 -15.66
C VAL A 38 -4.10 -30.52 -15.19
N GLY A 39 -4.51 -29.49 -15.92
CA GLY A 39 -5.69 -28.70 -15.57
C GLY A 39 -6.03 -27.68 -16.63
N ILE A 40 -6.99 -26.81 -16.33
CA ILE A 40 -7.40 -25.72 -17.20
C ILE A 40 -7.78 -24.47 -16.41
N PHE A 41 -7.61 -23.31 -17.04
CA PHE A 41 -8.32 -22.09 -16.68
C PHE A 41 -9.28 -21.70 -17.81
N PRO A 42 -10.59 -21.88 -17.62
CA PRO A 42 -11.58 -21.37 -18.56
C PRO A 42 -11.74 -19.85 -18.47
N GLU A 43 -12.50 -19.28 -19.40
CA GLU A 43 -13.00 -17.91 -19.30
C GLU A 43 -13.75 -17.70 -17.97
N GLN A 44 -13.43 -16.62 -17.26
CA GLN A 44 -14.14 -16.24 -16.05
C GLN A 44 -15.35 -15.39 -16.43
N ILE A 45 -16.53 -15.80 -15.97
CA ILE A 45 -17.77 -15.02 -16.06
C ILE A 45 -17.67 -13.80 -15.13
N GLN A 46 -17.06 -14.00 -13.97
CA GLN A 46 -16.80 -12.95 -13.01
C GLN A 46 -15.39 -13.09 -12.44
N ALA A 47 -14.69 -11.97 -12.29
CA ALA A 47 -13.38 -11.91 -11.64
C ALA A 47 -13.26 -10.60 -10.88
N THR A 48 -13.05 -10.69 -9.57
CA THR A 48 -12.84 -9.56 -8.65
C THR A 48 -11.72 -9.90 -7.67
N PRO A 49 -11.26 -8.97 -6.83
CA PRO A 49 -10.23 -9.28 -5.84
C PRO A 49 -10.59 -10.21 -4.69
N GLY A 50 -11.82 -10.72 -4.62
CA GLY A 50 -12.26 -11.63 -3.56
C GLY A 50 -13.30 -12.64 -4.03
N TYR A 51 -13.43 -12.82 -5.34
CA TYR A 51 -14.39 -13.74 -5.95
C TYR A 51 -14.06 -13.96 -7.42
N CYS A 52 -14.14 -15.23 -7.86
CA CYS A 52 -14.14 -15.62 -9.26
C CYS A 52 -15.24 -16.64 -9.55
N GLU A 53 -15.69 -16.69 -10.81
CA GLU A 53 -16.67 -17.65 -11.30
C GLU A 53 -16.39 -17.98 -12.77
N PHE A 54 -16.54 -19.26 -13.12
CA PHE A 54 -16.54 -19.73 -14.50
C PHE A 54 -17.71 -20.69 -14.75
N ASP A 55 -18.05 -20.89 -16.02
CA ASP A 55 -19.19 -21.72 -16.43
C ASP A 55 -19.03 -23.18 -15.98
N GLY A 56 -19.99 -23.69 -15.21
CA GLY A 56 -20.01 -25.08 -14.73
C GLY A 56 -19.97 -26.14 -15.84
N LYS A 57 -20.27 -25.80 -17.10
CA LYS A 57 -20.10 -26.71 -18.25
C LYS A 57 -18.69 -27.27 -18.36
N TRP A 58 -17.67 -26.54 -17.90
CA TRP A 58 -16.28 -26.98 -17.94
C TRP A 58 -16.04 -28.22 -17.09
N MET A 59 -16.80 -28.40 -16.01
CA MET A 59 -16.77 -29.64 -15.22
C MET A 59 -17.17 -30.84 -16.08
N ALA A 60 -18.29 -30.73 -16.81
CA ALA A 60 -18.80 -31.79 -17.67
C ALA A 60 -17.87 -32.06 -18.87
N ILE A 61 -17.31 -31.01 -19.48
CA ILE A 61 -16.35 -31.12 -20.57
C ILE A 61 -15.08 -31.84 -20.09
N CYS A 62 -14.49 -31.44 -18.97
CA CYS A 62 -13.30 -32.07 -18.42
C CYS A 62 -13.54 -33.52 -18.01
N ALA A 63 -14.70 -33.83 -17.40
CA ALA A 63 -15.09 -35.19 -17.07
C ALA A 63 -15.18 -36.05 -18.34
N ALA A 64 -15.87 -35.57 -19.38
CA ALA A 64 -16.00 -36.28 -20.65
C ALA A 64 -14.65 -36.47 -21.37
N ALA A 65 -13.75 -35.48 -21.31
CA ALA A 65 -12.41 -35.58 -21.87
C ALA A 65 -11.54 -36.59 -21.09
N ALA A 66 -11.67 -36.64 -19.76
CA ALA A 66 -10.99 -37.63 -18.94
C ALA A 66 -11.50 -39.05 -19.23
N ASP A 67 -12.83 -39.24 -19.34
CA ASP A 67 -13.43 -40.52 -19.73
C ASP A 67 -12.97 -40.95 -21.13
N TYR A 68 -12.94 -40.04 -22.09
CA TYR A 68 -12.39 -40.32 -23.41
C TYR A 68 -10.93 -40.81 -23.31
N ALA A 69 -10.06 -40.08 -22.61
CA ALA A 69 -8.67 -40.46 -22.42
C ALA A 69 -8.50 -41.83 -21.74
N ASN A 70 -9.36 -42.15 -20.76
CA ASN A 70 -9.38 -43.44 -20.08
C ASN A 70 -9.66 -44.61 -21.06
N THR A 71 -10.44 -44.38 -22.12
CA THR A 71 -10.77 -45.40 -23.15
C THR A 71 -9.72 -45.56 -24.25
N GLN A 72 -8.82 -44.59 -24.44
CA GLN A 72 -7.89 -44.60 -25.59
C GLN A 72 -6.70 -45.55 -25.43
N ILE A 73 -6.43 -46.05 -24.23
CA ILE A 73 -5.33 -46.99 -23.98
C ILE A 73 -5.88 -48.40 -23.88
N GLU A 74 -5.76 -49.16 -24.98
CA GLU A 74 -6.14 -50.57 -25.05
C GLU A 74 -5.33 -51.42 -24.06
N GLY A 75 -6.00 -52.39 -23.43
CA GLY A 75 -5.39 -53.27 -22.44
C GLY A 75 -5.32 -52.63 -21.05
N GLY A 76 -6.43 -52.04 -20.61
CA GLY A 76 -6.65 -51.51 -19.26
C GLY A 76 -6.26 -52.51 -18.18
N SER A 77 -4.96 -52.59 -17.91
CA SER A 77 -4.44 -53.26 -16.75
C SER A 77 -5.03 -52.52 -15.56
N GLU A 78 -5.54 -53.29 -14.59
CA GLU A 78 -5.91 -52.80 -13.26
C GLU A 78 -4.85 -51.84 -12.67
N ASP A 79 -3.61 -51.91 -13.17
CA ASP A 79 -2.43 -51.15 -12.78
C ASP A 79 -2.37 -49.67 -13.21
N THR A 80 -3.11 -49.20 -14.24
CA THR A 80 -3.03 -47.77 -14.65
C THR A 80 -4.26 -46.99 -14.18
N PRO A 81 -4.09 -45.99 -13.28
CA PRO A 81 -5.22 -45.33 -12.62
C PRO A 81 -5.99 -44.40 -13.58
N ASN A 82 -7.32 -44.42 -13.47
CA ASN A 82 -8.19 -43.60 -14.31
C ASN A 82 -8.06 -42.10 -13.99
N LEU A 83 -8.09 -41.29 -15.04
CA LEU A 83 -8.14 -39.84 -14.93
C LEU A 83 -9.54 -39.38 -14.57
N ARG A 84 -9.62 -38.29 -13.81
CA ARG A 84 -10.85 -37.57 -13.51
C ARG A 84 -10.55 -36.12 -13.16
N VAL A 85 -11.61 -35.30 -13.06
CA VAL A 85 -11.52 -34.04 -12.32
C VAL A 85 -11.31 -34.39 -10.85
N ILE A 86 -10.15 -34.06 -10.31
CA ILE A 86 -9.75 -34.46 -8.95
C ILE A 86 -9.73 -33.29 -7.98
N GLY A 87 -9.90 -32.08 -8.51
CA GLY A 87 -9.89 -30.87 -7.72
C GLY A 87 -10.09 -29.63 -8.57
N TRP A 88 -9.96 -28.50 -7.91
CA TRP A 88 -10.04 -27.18 -8.51
C TRP A 88 -8.91 -26.30 -8.00
N ILE A 89 -8.53 -25.33 -8.82
CA ILE A 89 -7.47 -24.37 -8.52
C ILE A 89 -8.06 -22.97 -8.58
N HIS A 90 -7.74 -22.12 -7.61
CA HIS A 90 -8.05 -20.70 -7.67
C HIS A 90 -6.92 -19.86 -7.10
N THR A 91 -7.00 -18.55 -7.32
CA THR A 91 -5.95 -17.63 -6.89
C THR A 91 -6.44 -16.64 -5.86
N HIS A 92 -5.57 -16.30 -4.90
CA HIS A 92 -5.75 -15.28 -3.88
C HIS A 92 -4.64 -14.23 -3.96
N PRO A 93 -4.67 -13.28 -4.92
CA PRO A 93 -3.52 -12.42 -5.16
C PRO A 93 -3.34 -11.35 -4.07
N GLY A 94 -2.41 -11.59 -3.14
CA GLY A 94 -2.12 -10.73 -1.99
C GLY A 94 -3.10 -10.88 -0.82
N LEU A 95 -3.86 -11.98 -0.76
CA LEU A 95 -4.76 -12.29 0.37
C LEU A 95 -4.19 -13.36 1.32
N GLY A 96 -3.18 -14.11 0.86
CA GLY A 96 -2.66 -15.28 1.57
C GLY A 96 -3.48 -16.56 1.34
N LEU A 97 -3.02 -17.64 1.96
CA LEU A 97 -3.50 -19.00 1.70
C LEU A 97 -4.53 -19.44 2.76
N PHE A 98 -5.80 -19.47 2.37
CA PHE A 98 -6.91 -19.99 3.18
C PHE A 98 -8.09 -20.33 2.26
N LEU A 99 -9.10 -21.01 2.81
CA LEU A 99 -10.40 -21.18 2.16
C LEU A 99 -11.41 -20.20 2.78
N SER A 100 -12.01 -19.33 1.97
CA SER A 100 -13.13 -18.48 2.39
C SER A 100 -14.42 -19.28 2.58
N GLY A 101 -15.46 -18.64 3.13
CA GLY A 101 -16.77 -19.30 3.27
C GLY A 101 -17.40 -19.73 1.94
N ILE A 102 -17.07 -19.04 0.84
CA ILE A 102 -17.49 -19.45 -0.51
C ILE A 102 -16.70 -20.67 -0.95
N ASP A 103 -15.39 -20.67 -0.75
CA ASP A 103 -14.51 -21.77 -1.15
C ASP A 103 -14.84 -23.07 -0.41
N ILE A 104 -15.16 -22.97 0.89
CA ILE A 104 -15.62 -24.09 1.71
C ILE A 104 -16.90 -24.69 1.10
N LYS A 105 -17.89 -23.85 0.78
CA LYS A 105 -19.14 -24.32 0.18
C LYS A 105 -18.91 -24.95 -1.20
N THR A 106 -18.09 -24.33 -2.03
CA THR A 106 -17.72 -24.88 -3.35
C THR A 106 -16.98 -26.21 -3.21
N TYR A 107 -16.11 -26.35 -2.21
CA TYR A 107 -15.45 -27.61 -1.92
C TYR A 107 -16.49 -28.67 -1.52
N GLU A 108 -17.33 -28.40 -0.52
CA GLU A 108 -18.38 -29.32 -0.05
C GLU A 108 -19.29 -29.78 -1.21
N ASP A 109 -19.77 -28.85 -2.03
CA ASP A 109 -20.63 -29.15 -3.18
C ASP A 109 -19.94 -30.11 -4.16
N ASN A 110 -18.68 -29.85 -4.53
CA ASN A 110 -17.92 -30.73 -5.43
C ASN A 110 -17.57 -32.08 -4.79
N LEU A 111 -17.22 -32.08 -3.50
CA LEU A 111 -16.90 -33.29 -2.74
C LEU A 111 -18.12 -34.23 -2.68
N ASN A 112 -19.30 -33.69 -2.44
CA ASN A 112 -20.56 -34.44 -2.42
C ASN A 112 -20.92 -35.04 -3.80
N MET A 113 -20.39 -34.48 -4.89
CA MET A 113 -20.55 -35.02 -6.24
C MET A 113 -19.51 -36.10 -6.59
N THR A 114 -18.44 -36.24 -5.81
CA THR A 114 -17.45 -37.30 -5.98
C THR A 114 -17.81 -38.58 -5.23
N MET A 115 -17.91 -39.70 -5.95
CA MET A 115 -18.38 -40.99 -5.41
C MET A 115 -17.53 -41.56 -4.27
N ASP A 116 -16.24 -41.24 -4.25
CA ASP A 116 -15.26 -41.76 -3.29
C ASP A 116 -14.84 -40.74 -2.23
N GLY A 117 -15.52 -39.58 -2.16
CA GLY A 117 -15.23 -38.53 -1.18
C GLY A 117 -13.83 -37.95 -1.31
N ARG A 118 -13.30 -37.88 -2.53
CA ARG A 118 -11.94 -37.40 -2.81
C ARG A 118 -11.96 -36.24 -3.80
N PHE A 119 -11.69 -35.07 -3.26
CA PHE A 119 -11.50 -33.84 -4.02
C PHE A 119 -10.45 -32.99 -3.32
N VAL A 120 -9.73 -32.14 -4.05
CA VAL A 120 -8.74 -31.21 -3.48
C VAL A 120 -8.97 -29.78 -3.97
N ALA A 121 -8.61 -28.81 -3.15
CA ALA A 121 -8.56 -27.40 -3.53
C ALA A 121 -7.11 -26.92 -3.53
N VAL A 122 -6.71 -26.20 -4.57
CA VAL A 122 -5.39 -25.57 -4.64
C VAL A 122 -5.57 -24.06 -4.71
N VAL A 123 -4.96 -23.37 -3.76
CA VAL A 123 -4.90 -21.90 -3.72
C VAL A 123 -3.50 -21.47 -4.13
N VAL A 124 -3.41 -20.51 -5.04
CA VAL A 124 -2.15 -19.89 -5.46
C VAL A 124 -2.20 -18.39 -5.17
N ASP A 125 -1.21 -17.84 -4.49
CA ASP A 125 -1.01 -16.39 -4.40
C ASP A 125 0.08 -15.98 -5.41
N PRO A 126 -0.31 -15.53 -6.62
CA PRO A 126 0.66 -15.22 -7.66
C PRO A 126 1.46 -13.93 -7.40
N LEU A 127 1.11 -13.14 -6.39
CA LEU A 127 1.85 -11.92 -6.03
C LEU A 127 2.94 -12.20 -4.98
N GLU A 128 2.65 -13.10 -4.05
CA GLU A 128 3.60 -13.53 -3.02
C GLU A 128 4.44 -14.75 -3.46
N GLY A 129 4.00 -15.49 -4.50
CA GLY A 129 4.68 -16.71 -4.97
C GLY A 129 4.43 -17.92 -4.05
N ASP A 130 3.31 -17.89 -3.34
CA ASP A 130 2.92 -18.88 -2.35
C ASP A 130 1.81 -19.79 -2.89
N ASN A 131 1.73 -21.01 -2.38
CA ASN A 131 0.68 -21.96 -2.76
C ASN A 131 0.30 -22.90 -1.60
N GLY A 132 -0.97 -23.29 -1.59
CA GLY A 132 -1.55 -24.17 -0.57
C GLY A 132 -2.46 -25.22 -1.21
N VAL A 133 -2.24 -26.48 -0.85
CA VAL A 133 -3.07 -27.63 -1.19
C VAL A 133 -3.90 -27.99 0.03
N PHE A 134 -5.21 -27.90 -0.11
CA PHE A 134 -6.21 -28.20 0.89
C PHE A 134 -6.89 -29.53 0.56
N VAL A 135 -6.93 -30.42 1.55
CA VAL A 135 -7.46 -31.79 1.42
C VAL A 135 -8.77 -31.99 2.18
N SER A 136 -9.22 -30.98 2.93
CA SER A 136 -10.50 -30.98 3.63
C SER A 136 -11.08 -29.56 3.70
N PRO A 137 -12.41 -29.39 3.54
CA PRO A 137 -13.09 -28.12 3.81
C PRO A 137 -13.16 -27.76 5.31
N ASP A 138 -13.01 -28.75 6.21
CA ASP A 138 -13.12 -28.55 7.66
C ASP A 138 -11.90 -27.84 8.26
N GLU A 139 -10.79 -27.80 7.54
CA GLU A 139 -9.53 -27.19 7.97
C GLU A 139 -9.12 -26.05 7.03
N PRO A 140 -9.86 -24.93 6.96
CA PRO A 140 -9.68 -23.88 5.96
C PRO A 140 -8.37 -23.09 6.07
N HIS A 141 -7.59 -23.30 7.13
CA HIS A 141 -6.27 -22.69 7.35
C HIS A 141 -5.14 -23.73 7.40
N SER A 142 -5.45 -25.01 7.17
CA SER A 142 -4.50 -26.11 7.17
C SER A 142 -4.23 -26.51 5.73
N TYR A 143 -3.00 -26.32 5.28
CA TYR A 143 -2.58 -26.66 3.93
C TYR A 143 -1.17 -27.23 3.91
N SER A 144 -0.87 -27.92 2.82
CA SER A 144 0.49 -28.32 2.47
C SER A 144 0.90 -27.61 1.19
N SER A 145 2.18 -27.29 1.04
CA SER A 145 2.65 -26.73 -0.23
C SER A 145 2.67 -27.81 -1.31
N ALA A 146 2.40 -27.40 -2.56
CA ALA A 146 2.59 -28.26 -3.71
C ALA A 146 4.05 -28.73 -3.75
N SER A 147 4.25 -30.03 -3.92
CA SER A 147 5.58 -30.64 -3.87
C SER A 147 5.76 -31.70 -4.95
N GLY A 148 7.02 -31.93 -5.31
CA GLY A 148 7.45 -33.03 -6.18
C GLY A 148 7.14 -32.88 -7.66
N ALA A 149 7.56 -33.91 -8.41
CA ALA A 149 7.17 -34.19 -9.79
C ALA A 149 6.18 -35.36 -9.78
N VAL A 150 5.30 -35.41 -10.77
CA VAL A 150 4.38 -36.56 -10.91
C VAL A 150 5.14 -37.72 -11.52
N SER A 151 5.30 -38.80 -10.75
CA SER A 151 5.83 -40.07 -11.28
C SER A 151 4.78 -40.69 -12.20
N MET A 152 5.07 -40.79 -13.50
CA MET A 152 4.19 -41.41 -14.49
C MET A 152 4.96 -42.48 -15.26
N ASP A 153 4.34 -43.64 -15.45
CA ASP A 153 4.79 -44.59 -16.46
C ASP A 153 4.34 -44.15 -17.86
N ASP A 154 4.82 -44.84 -18.90
CA ASP A 154 4.52 -44.48 -20.28
C ASP A 154 3.02 -44.54 -20.60
N LYS A 155 2.28 -45.45 -19.94
CA LYS A 155 0.83 -45.60 -20.13
C LYS A 155 0.06 -44.42 -19.53
N LEU A 156 0.32 -44.09 -18.27
CA LEU A 156 -0.32 -42.96 -17.59
C LEU A 156 0.01 -41.64 -18.29
N LYS A 157 1.27 -41.49 -18.72
CA LYS A 157 1.71 -40.35 -19.52
C LYS A 157 0.92 -40.24 -20.83
N ALA A 158 0.80 -41.34 -21.59
CA ALA A 158 0.00 -41.36 -22.81
C ALA A 158 -1.47 -41.00 -22.54
N ARG A 159 -2.02 -41.40 -21.40
CA ARG A 159 -3.41 -41.10 -21.01
C ARG A 159 -3.60 -39.60 -20.77
N TYR A 160 -2.68 -38.98 -20.04
CA TYR A 160 -2.71 -37.52 -19.85
C TYR A 160 -2.51 -36.75 -21.15
N LEU A 161 -1.64 -37.22 -22.05
CA LEU A 161 -1.47 -36.60 -23.36
C LEU A 161 -2.74 -36.72 -24.22
N ALA A 162 -3.45 -37.85 -24.16
CA ALA A 162 -4.76 -37.99 -24.81
C ALA A 162 -5.80 -37.01 -24.24
N PHE A 163 -5.80 -36.81 -22.91
CA PHE A 163 -6.65 -35.79 -22.28
C PHE A 163 -6.31 -34.38 -22.77
N LEU A 164 -5.02 -34.00 -22.77
CA LEU A 164 -4.57 -32.68 -23.22
C LEU A 164 -4.93 -32.44 -24.68
N GLN A 165 -4.72 -33.43 -25.54
CA GLN A 165 -5.12 -33.36 -26.95
C GLN A 165 -6.63 -33.17 -27.10
N ARG A 166 -7.43 -33.86 -26.28
CA ARG A 166 -8.88 -33.68 -26.30
C ARG A 166 -9.30 -32.28 -25.85
N MET A 167 -8.59 -31.68 -24.89
CA MET A 167 -8.84 -30.30 -24.48
C MET A 167 -8.43 -29.28 -25.55
N GLU A 168 -7.41 -29.58 -26.35
CA GLU A 168 -7.05 -28.77 -27.52
C GLU A 168 -8.14 -28.80 -28.59
N GLU A 169 -8.71 -29.96 -28.90
CA GLU A 169 -9.85 -30.07 -29.82
C GLU A 169 -11.08 -29.29 -29.30
N VAL A 170 -11.33 -29.35 -27.99
CA VAL A 170 -12.37 -28.53 -27.35
C VAL A 170 -12.06 -27.05 -27.53
N ARG A 171 -10.81 -26.62 -27.31
CA ARG A 171 -10.36 -25.23 -27.49
C ARG A 171 -10.53 -24.75 -28.93
N GLU A 172 -10.21 -25.59 -29.91
CA GLU A 172 -10.42 -25.27 -31.33
C GLU A 172 -11.91 -25.06 -31.63
N SER A 173 -12.78 -25.86 -31.03
CA SER A 173 -14.23 -25.76 -31.23
C SER A 173 -14.90 -24.58 -30.51
N GLN A 174 -14.45 -24.26 -29.29
CA GLN A 174 -15.06 -23.21 -28.43
C GLN A 174 -14.38 -21.85 -28.61
N GLY A 175 -13.16 -21.84 -29.13
CA GLY A 175 -12.31 -20.66 -29.24
C GLY A 175 -11.33 -20.50 -28.07
N ARG A 176 -10.20 -19.84 -28.34
CA ARG A 176 -9.16 -19.54 -27.34
C ARG A 176 -9.66 -18.65 -26.21
N ASP A 177 -10.64 -17.78 -26.44
CA ASP A 177 -11.15 -16.90 -25.38
C ASP A 177 -11.92 -17.71 -24.33
N ALA A 178 -12.66 -18.75 -24.75
CA ALA A 178 -13.41 -19.64 -23.87
C ALA A 178 -12.50 -20.55 -23.03
N LEU A 179 -11.40 -21.04 -23.62
CA LEU A 179 -10.37 -21.82 -22.93
C LEU A 179 -8.98 -21.14 -23.10
N PRO A 180 -8.71 -20.08 -22.33
CA PRO A 180 -7.53 -19.25 -22.50
C PRO A 180 -6.23 -19.93 -22.07
N PHE A 181 -6.28 -20.96 -21.22
CA PHE A 181 -5.07 -21.57 -20.71
C PHE A 181 -5.26 -23.04 -20.34
N ILE A 182 -4.40 -23.91 -20.87
CA ILE A 182 -4.31 -25.32 -20.50
C ILE A 182 -3.06 -25.53 -19.65
N LEU A 183 -3.26 -26.01 -18.42
CA LEU A 183 -2.19 -26.37 -17.49
C LEU A 183 -1.65 -27.75 -17.86
N CYS A 184 -0.47 -27.78 -18.47
CA CYS A 184 0.17 -29.03 -18.91
C CYS A 184 1.02 -29.69 -17.82
N GLY A 185 1.33 -28.97 -16.74
CA GLY A 185 2.18 -29.45 -15.65
C GLY A 185 3.52 -29.98 -16.17
N ASP A 186 3.93 -31.16 -15.69
CA ASP A 186 5.19 -31.81 -16.07
C ASP A 186 5.21 -32.28 -17.54
N LEU A 187 4.06 -32.31 -18.22
CA LEU A 187 3.89 -32.80 -19.59
C LEU A 187 3.96 -31.71 -20.67
N ARG A 188 4.33 -30.48 -20.27
CA ARG A 188 4.42 -29.33 -21.17
C ARG A 188 5.33 -29.60 -22.38
N MET A 189 6.49 -30.23 -22.17
CA MET A 189 7.46 -30.43 -23.25
C MET A 189 6.91 -31.36 -24.34
N GLU A 190 6.25 -32.43 -23.95
CA GLU A 190 5.61 -33.38 -24.85
C GLU A 190 4.40 -32.77 -25.55
N HIS A 191 3.60 -32.02 -24.80
CA HIS A 191 2.46 -31.29 -25.35
C HIS A 191 2.87 -30.34 -26.49
N VAL A 192 3.92 -29.53 -26.25
CA VAL A 192 4.46 -28.60 -27.26
C VAL A 192 5.12 -29.36 -28.42
N SER A 193 5.80 -30.47 -28.14
CA SER A 193 6.43 -31.30 -29.17
C SER A 193 5.41 -31.94 -30.12
N ASN A 194 4.16 -32.13 -29.67
CA ASN A 194 3.04 -32.58 -30.50
C ASN A 194 2.46 -31.47 -31.40
N GLY A 195 3.01 -30.26 -31.36
CA GLY A 195 2.59 -29.13 -32.20
C GLY A 195 1.54 -28.21 -31.56
N ASN A 196 1.17 -28.46 -30.31
CA ASN A 196 0.21 -27.64 -29.58
C ASN A 196 0.86 -26.35 -29.03
N ALA A 197 0.02 -25.39 -28.62
CA ALA A 197 0.51 -24.11 -28.13
C ALA A 197 1.19 -24.22 -26.77
N ASP A 198 2.21 -23.37 -26.56
CA ASP A 198 2.86 -23.21 -25.27
C ASP A 198 2.25 -22.04 -24.50
N ASP A 199 1.08 -22.28 -23.89
CA ASP A 199 0.32 -21.25 -23.18
C ASP A 199 1.13 -20.62 -22.03
N PHE A 200 1.97 -21.44 -21.37
CA PHE A 200 2.87 -20.98 -20.31
C PHE A 200 3.87 -19.96 -20.84
N LEU A 201 4.60 -20.30 -21.90
CA LEU A 201 5.57 -19.39 -22.50
C LEU A 201 4.89 -18.12 -23.03
N GLU A 202 3.74 -18.26 -23.68
CA GLU A 202 2.96 -17.13 -24.18
C GLU A 202 2.55 -16.18 -23.04
N SER A 203 2.03 -16.72 -21.95
CA SER A 203 1.62 -15.95 -20.78
C SER A 203 2.81 -15.30 -20.09
N TYR A 204 3.88 -16.06 -19.84
CA TYR A 204 5.11 -15.57 -19.23
C TYR A 204 5.72 -14.40 -20.02
N LEU A 205 5.78 -14.49 -21.35
CA LEU A 205 6.28 -13.42 -22.21
C LEU A 205 5.38 -12.18 -22.18
N LYS A 206 4.06 -12.35 -22.16
CA LYS A 206 3.11 -11.23 -21.99
C LYS A 206 3.33 -10.51 -20.65
N SER A 207 3.57 -11.25 -19.57
CA SER A 207 3.90 -10.71 -18.24
C SER A 207 5.13 -9.80 -18.30
N ILE A 208 6.22 -10.28 -18.90
CA ILE A 208 7.47 -9.52 -19.04
C ILE A 208 7.26 -8.24 -19.83
N GLN A 209 6.51 -8.30 -20.94
CA GLN A 209 6.23 -7.12 -21.76
C GLN A 209 5.41 -6.08 -20.98
N LYS A 210 4.42 -6.51 -20.20
CA LYS A 210 3.62 -5.61 -19.35
C LYS A 210 4.48 -4.94 -18.28
N ILE A 211 5.28 -5.70 -17.55
CA ILE A 211 6.22 -5.19 -16.53
C ILE A 211 7.17 -4.17 -17.15
N ARG A 212 7.75 -4.48 -18.31
CA ARG A 212 8.66 -3.56 -19.02
C ARG A 212 7.97 -2.24 -19.40
N LYS A 213 6.71 -2.29 -19.83
CA LYS A 213 5.93 -1.10 -20.18
C LYS A 213 5.63 -0.24 -18.94
N GLU A 214 5.23 -0.86 -17.83
CA GLU A 214 4.96 -0.17 -16.58
C GLU A 214 6.21 0.48 -15.97
N LEU A 215 7.34 -0.23 -15.97
CA LEU A 215 8.63 0.31 -15.53
C LEU A 215 9.05 1.53 -16.36
N LYS A 216 8.84 1.48 -17.68
CA LYS A 216 9.13 2.63 -18.55
C LYS A 216 8.30 3.86 -18.17
N ILE A 217 6.98 3.68 -17.96
CA ILE A 217 6.08 4.77 -17.55
C ILE A 217 6.50 5.33 -16.18
N ARG A 218 6.78 4.46 -15.20
CA ARG A 218 7.24 4.89 -13.86
C ARG A 218 8.55 5.68 -13.94
N MET A 219 9.49 5.24 -14.76
CA MET A 219 10.77 5.95 -14.96
C MET A 219 10.56 7.32 -15.60
N GLU A 220 9.67 7.45 -16.59
CA GLU A 220 9.32 8.73 -17.21
C GLU A 220 8.63 9.68 -16.22
N ASN A 221 7.75 9.16 -15.35
CA ASN A 221 7.11 9.94 -14.28
C ASN A 221 8.15 10.42 -13.26
N SER A 222 9.01 9.52 -12.78
CA SER A 222 10.07 9.85 -11.83
C SER A 222 11.01 10.94 -12.36
N LYS A 223 11.36 10.90 -13.66
CA LYS A 223 12.14 11.97 -14.31
C LYS A 223 11.40 13.31 -14.30
N ARG A 224 10.09 13.32 -14.57
CA ARG A 224 9.28 14.55 -14.50
C ARG A 224 9.19 15.10 -13.09
N ASP A 225 9.04 14.24 -12.09
CA ASP A 225 8.95 14.66 -10.70
C ASP A 225 10.31 15.18 -10.19
N ALA A 226 11.43 14.59 -10.61
CA ALA A 226 12.75 15.13 -10.33
C ALA A 226 12.93 16.57 -10.86
N LEU A 227 12.48 16.85 -12.09
CA LEU A 227 12.51 18.21 -12.65
C LEU A 227 11.63 19.19 -11.87
N ARG A 228 10.44 18.76 -11.44
CA ARG A 228 9.53 19.59 -10.61
C ARG A 228 10.13 19.90 -9.25
N ILE A 229 10.82 18.93 -8.63
CA ILE A 229 11.51 19.10 -7.35
C ILE A 229 12.64 20.13 -7.49
N ASP A 230 13.41 20.07 -8.58
CA ASP A 230 14.46 21.06 -8.86
C ASP A 230 13.89 22.48 -9.00
N GLU A 231 12.81 22.65 -9.78
CA GLU A 231 12.11 23.93 -9.94
C GLU A 231 11.54 24.47 -8.61
N LEU A 232 10.98 23.58 -7.78
CA LEU A 232 10.55 23.94 -6.42
C LEU A 232 11.74 24.39 -5.56
N GLY A 233 12.87 23.71 -5.65
CA GLY A 233 14.11 24.09 -4.94
C GLY A 233 14.56 25.51 -5.29
N VAL A 234 14.52 25.88 -6.57
CA VAL A 234 14.84 27.25 -7.02
C VAL A 234 13.88 28.28 -6.40
N ARG A 235 12.57 28.03 -6.42
CA ARG A 235 11.57 28.93 -5.85
C ARG A 235 11.71 29.08 -4.33
N VAL A 236 11.99 27.99 -3.62
CA VAL A 236 12.27 28.02 -2.18
C VAL A 236 13.49 28.89 -1.91
N GLY A 237 14.59 28.73 -2.67
CA GLY A 237 15.78 29.57 -2.54
C GLY A 237 15.49 31.07 -2.74
N GLN A 238 14.67 31.41 -3.74
CA GLN A 238 14.24 32.80 -3.97
C GLN A 238 13.39 33.34 -2.81
N THR A 239 12.48 32.53 -2.29
CA THR A 239 11.63 32.90 -1.15
C THR A 239 12.46 33.12 0.10
N ASP A 240 13.39 32.22 0.40
CA ASP A 240 14.35 32.34 1.51
C ASP A 240 15.16 33.64 1.42
N SER A 241 15.63 33.99 0.23
CA SER A 241 16.36 35.25 0.02
C SER A 241 15.47 36.47 0.31
N SER A 242 14.21 36.45 -0.14
CA SER A 242 13.25 37.54 0.10
C SER A 242 12.89 37.68 1.58
N VAL A 243 12.69 36.54 2.27
CA VAL A 243 12.42 36.51 3.71
C VAL A 243 13.60 37.07 4.50
N ARG A 244 14.85 36.75 4.12
CA ARG A 244 16.04 37.34 4.74
C ARG A 244 16.08 38.86 4.59
N THR A 245 15.83 39.37 3.39
CA THR A 245 15.78 40.83 3.16
C THR A 245 14.71 41.50 4.01
N LEU A 246 13.47 40.96 4.02
CA LEU A 246 12.39 41.51 4.85
C LEU A 246 12.71 41.48 6.35
N ARG A 247 13.40 40.43 6.82
CA ARG A 247 13.86 40.33 8.20
C ARG A 247 14.88 41.41 8.53
N ASP A 248 15.87 41.63 7.67
CA ASP A 248 16.90 42.65 7.85
C ASP A 248 16.29 44.06 7.86
N ASP A 249 15.35 44.34 6.96
CA ASP A 249 14.60 45.60 6.91
C ASP A 249 13.80 45.83 8.19
N THR A 250 13.12 44.78 8.69
CA THR A 250 12.36 44.84 9.95
C THR A 250 13.27 45.14 11.13
N VAL A 251 14.44 44.49 11.20
CA VAL A 251 15.44 44.76 12.24
C VAL A 251 15.95 46.20 12.17
N SER A 252 16.21 46.72 10.96
CA SER A 252 16.63 48.11 10.78
C SER A 252 15.55 49.10 11.22
N MET A 253 14.30 48.85 10.84
CA MET A 253 13.17 49.71 11.21
C MET A 253 12.97 49.75 12.73
N ASN A 254 13.08 48.60 13.40
CA ASN A 254 13.02 48.53 14.86
C ASN A 254 14.15 49.33 15.53
N ARG A 255 15.38 49.28 15.00
CA ARG A 255 16.48 50.13 15.50
C ARG A 255 16.17 51.61 15.36
N GLU A 256 15.59 52.03 14.24
CA GLU A 256 15.24 53.44 14.03
C GLU A 256 14.10 53.88 14.96
N ILE A 257 13.08 53.05 15.16
CA ILE A 257 11.99 53.31 16.11
C ILE A 257 12.55 53.48 17.52
N ASN A 258 13.40 52.55 17.97
CA ASN A 258 14.02 52.64 19.30
C ASN A 258 14.85 53.92 19.45
N ALA A 259 15.67 54.29 18.46
CA ALA A 259 16.43 55.53 18.50
C ALA A 259 15.54 56.79 18.58
N ARG A 260 14.36 56.77 17.95
CA ARG A 260 13.37 57.85 18.05
C ARG A 260 12.72 57.90 19.43
N LEU A 261 12.40 56.74 20.01
CA LEU A 261 11.88 56.64 21.38
C LEU A 261 12.89 57.19 22.39
N ASP A 262 14.16 56.76 22.33
CA ASP A 262 15.23 57.27 23.20
C ASP A 262 15.40 58.79 23.10
N LYS A 263 15.21 59.35 21.90
CA LYS A 263 15.27 60.81 21.70
C LYS A 263 14.05 61.51 22.31
N MET A 264 12.88 60.89 22.24
CA MET A 264 11.65 61.40 22.83
C MET A 264 11.71 61.36 24.36
N GLU A 265 12.17 60.26 24.93
CA GLU A 265 12.39 60.10 26.37
C GLU A 265 13.33 61.16 26.92
N ARG A 266 14.47 61.41 26.26
CA ARG A 266 15.39 62.48 26.64
C ARG A 266 14.72 63.86 26.64
N LYS A 267 13.95 64.18 25.59
CA LYS A 267 13.20 65.45 25.53
C LYS A 267 12.16 65.57 26.65
N PHE A 268 11.47 64.49 26.98
CA PHE A 268 10.52 64.47 28.10
C PHE A 268 11.23 64.68 29.43
N ALA A 269 12.36 64.00 29.66
CA ALA A 269 13.17 64.16 30.86
C ALA A 269 13.68 65.61 31.01
N ASP A 270 14.21 66.21 29.94
CA ASP A 270 14.65 67.61 29.92
C ASP A 270 13.49 68.58 30.24
N SER A 271 12.31 68.32 29.68
CA SER A 271 11.11 69.14 29.94
C SER A 271 10.65 69.05 31.39
N ILE A 272 10.65 67.84 31.98
CA ILE A 272 10.33 67.64 33.40
C ILE A 272 11.35 68.38 34.26
N LYS A 273 12.64 68.23 33.98
CA LYS A 273 13.70 68.90 34.72
C LYS A 273 13.53 70.43 34.69
N SER A 274 13.29 71.01 33.52
CA SER A 274 13.04 72.45 33.38
C SER A 274 11.81 72.91 34.16
N LEU A 275 10.74 72.10 34.18
CA LEU A 275 9.54 72.40 34.94
C LEU A 275 9.80 72.33 36.46
N THR A 276 10.57 71.35 36.92
CA THR A 276 10.98 71.23 38.33
C THR A 276 11.82 72.44 38.75
N GLU A 277 12.83 72.82 37.97
CA GLU A 277 13.66 74.01 38.22
C GLU A 277 12.79 75.29 38.30
N MET A 278 11.78 75.42 37.44
CA MET A 278 10.84 76.54 37.47
C MET A 278 9.99 76.56 38.75
N PHE A 279 9.50 75.40 39.20
CA PHE A 279 8.75 75.30 40.45
C PHE A 279 9.63 75.57 41.68
N GLU A 280 10.84 75.03 41.73
CA GLU A 280 11.79 75.30 42.81
C GLU A 280 12.11 76.79 42.93
N ALA A 281 12.41 77.46 41.82
CA ALA A 281 12.67 78.91 41.81
C ALA A 281 11.46 79.71 42.35
N LYS A 282 10.24 79.30 41.98
CA LYS A 282 9.01 79.96 42.42
C LYS A 282 8.69 79.69 43.90
N ILE A 283 9.01 78.49 44.39
CA ILE A 283 8.92 78.14 45.81
C ILE A 283 9.91 78.99 46.61
N SER A 284 11.17 79.10 46.18
CA SER A 284 12.16 79.95 46.84
C SER A 284 11.75 81.43 46.86
N GLU A 285 11.18 81.96 45.77
CA GLU A 285 10.64 83.33 45.72
C GLU A 285 9.46 83.50 46.70
N MET A 286 8.62 82.48 46.86
CA MET A 286 7.53 82.49 47.85
C MET A 286 8.06 82.42 49.29
N GLU A 287 9.06 81.58 49.56
CA GLU A 287 9.70 81.46 50.88
C GLU A 287 10.40 82.75 51.29
N GLU A 288 11.08 83.43 50.36
CA GLU A 288 11.70 84.76 50.59
C GLU A 288 10.64 85.82 50.92
N ARG A 289 9.49 85.79 50.24
CA ARG A 289 8.34 86.67 50.55
C ARG A 289 7.71 86.36 51.90
N LEU A 290 7.67 85.08 52.32
CA LEU A 290 7.17 84.68 53.65
C LEU A 290 8.15 85.08 54.77
N GLY A 291 9.45 84.90 54.55
CA GLY A 291 10.51 85.30 55.49
C GLY A 291 10.50 86.81 55.75
N ASN A 292 10.32 87.62 54.70
CA ASN A 292 10.15 89.07 54.83
C ASN A 292 8.83 89.48 55.50
N SER A 293 7.86 88.57 55.64
CA SER A 293 6.60 88.81 56.35
C SER A 293 6.62 88.34 57.81
N LEU A 294 7.64 87.59 58.24
CA LEU A 294 7.80 87.03 59.59
C LEU A 294 8.77 87.84 60.49
N GLU A 295 9.43 88.89 59.98
CA GLU A 295 10.15 89.87 60.82
C GLU A 295 9.21 90.89 61.51
N GLY A 296 7.89 90.68 61.48
CA GLY A 296 6.93 91.54 62.15
C GLY A 296 5.66 90.80 62.54
N ASN A 297 5.73 89.91 63.53
CA ASN A 297 4.76 89.83 64.64
C ASN A 297 4.99 88.60 65.52
N ASP A 298 5.31 88.85 66.78
CA ASP A 298 5.10 87.93 67.90
C ASP A 298 3.59 87.80 68.18
N ALA A 299 3.05 86.57 68.16
CA ALA A 299 2.14 86.01 69.16
C ALA A 299 1.58 84.64 68.71
N GLU A 300 1.50 83.72 69.67
CA GLU A 300 1.12 82.31 69.58
C GLU A 300 -0.23 82.03 68.91
N ASP A 301 -0.27 81.03 68.00
CA ASP A 301 -1.17 79.89 68.17
C ASP A 301 -0.68 78.68 67.35
N GLY A 302 -0.81 77.48 67.90
CA GLY A 302 -0.18 76.26 67.40
C GLY A 302 -0.89 75.64 66.20
N VAL A 303 -0.17 75.42 65.09
CA VAL A 303 -0.52 74.40 64.09
C VAL A 303 0.75 73.73 63.56
N ALA A 304 0.66 72.40 63.52
CA ALA A 304 1.66 71.39 63.24
C ALA A 304 2.67 71.67 62.11
N SER A 305 3.93 71.36 62.43
CA SER A 305 5.01 71.03 61.50
C SER A 305 4.55 70.07 60.39
N ALA A 306 4.62 70.51 59.14
CA ALA A 306 4.65 69.62 57.98
C ALA A 306 5.96 69.85 57.22
N LYS A 307 7.00 69.09 57.58
CA LYS A 307 8.15 68.85 56.69
C LYS A 307 7.60 68.17 55.43
N ILE A 308 7.61 68.87 54.30
CA ILE A 308 7.40 68.24 53.01
C ILE A 308 8.73 67.62 52.59
N ASP A 309 8.88 66.33 52.87
CA ASP A 309 9.98 65.51 52.39
C ASP A 309 9.68 65.13 50.93
N LEU A 310 10.28 65.86 49.99
CA LEU A 310 10.17 65.63 48.54
C LEU A 310 11.19 64.57 48.08
N THR A 311 11.23 63.42 48.77
CA THR A 311 11.89 62.23 48.25
C THR A 311 10.94 61.52 47.29
N VAL A 312 10.79 62.05 46.07
CA VAL A 312 10.16 61.32 44.97
C VAL A 312 11.17 60.31 44.43
N HIS A 313 11.10 59.09 44.97
CA HIS A 313 11.88 57.95 44.53
C HIS A 313 11.64 57.66 43.04
N TYR A 314 12.64 57.96 42.22
CA TYR A 314 12.87 57.35 40.91
C TYR A 314 13.07 55.84 41.08
N LYS A 315 11.99 55.06 41.10
CA LYS A 315 12.03 53.60 41.10
C LYS A 315 10.82 53.00 40.39
N ALA A 316 10.61 53.38 39.12
CA ALA A 316 9.59 52.76 38.27
C ALA A 316 9.93 52.76 36.78
N LEU A 317 11.22 52.85 36.38
CA LEU A 317 11.64 52.76 34.98
C LEU A 317 12.78 51.75 34.71
N GLY A 318 13.13 50.93 35.70
CA GLY A 318 14.12 49.86 35.52
C GLY A 318 13.52 48.52 35.91
N CYS A 319 12.74 47.92 35.00
CA CYS A 319 12.54 46.48 34.86
C CYS A 319 11.47 46.20 33.79
N SER A 320 11.89 46.18 32.53
CA SER A 320 11.32 45.26 31.54
C SER A 320 12.40 44.89 30.53
N GLU A 321 13.43 44.18 31.01
CA GLU A 321 14.30 43.40 30.14
C GLU A 321 13.76 41.97 30.05
N ALA A 322 13.48 41.57 28.80
CA ALA A 322 13.63 40.24 28.23
C ALA A 322 12.77 39.07 28.78
N GLU A 323 11.59 38.90 28.17
CA GLU A 323 11.22 37.59 27.63
C GLU A 323 11.13 37.72 26.09
N GLY A 324 11.98 36.97 25.40
CA GLY A 324 12.14 36.95 23.94
C GLY A 324 13.35 36.14 23.55
#